data_AF-A0A0M3RLJ5-F1
#
_entry.id   AF-A0A0M3RLJ5-F1
#
_cell.length_a   1.000
_cell.length_b   1.000
_cell.length_c   1.000
_cell.angle_alpha   90.00
_cell.angle_beta   90.00
_cell.angle_gamma   90.00
#
_symmetry.space_group_name_H-M   'P 1'
#
loop_
_entity.id
_entity.type
_entity.pdbx_description
1 polymer ?
#
loop_
_entity_poly.entity_id
_entity_poly.type
_entity_poly.pdbx_seq_one_letter_code
_entity_poly.pdbx_strand_id
1 'polypeptide(L)'
;MYQPISKIVCVLALCCTTPLYANDANDCKEVKFQATDQAWTGHYYLQGVMEVGSELLLQDHGKFKWYLAVGSLDQYAEGTWWKNGNCIGLKALPKYTKQLEIFPTRLNISDAHLMVTWMDGSHQGHYIRATP
;
A
#
# COMPACT_ATOMS: atom_id res chain seq x y z
N MET A 1 40.36 12.99 54.96
CA MET A 1 39.08 13.73 54.94
C MET A 1 39.03 14.56 53.66
N TYR A 2 37.89 14.48 52.95
CA TYR A 2 37.38 15.36 51.87
C TYR A 2 38.11 15.46 50.50
N GLN A 3 37.44 14.88 49.49
CA GLN A 3 37.40 15.24 48.05
C GLN A 3 36.50 16.50 47.82
N PRO A 4 36.20 16.99 46.58
CA PRO A 4 36.93 17.07 45.29
C PRO A 4 36.72 18.42 44.54
N ILE A 5 37.46 18.72 43.45
CA ILE A 5 37.04 19.69 42.40
C ILE A 5 37.51 19.11 41.04
N SER A 6 36.65 18.42 40.30
CA SER A 6 35.73 18.96 39.28
C SER A 6 36.45 19.73 38.16
N LYS A 7 36.80 19.00 37.09
CA LYS A 7 36.81 19.55 35.73
C LYS A 7 35.97 18.62 34.86
N ILE A 8 34.68 18.93 34.84
CA ILE A 8 33.68 18.34 33.96
C ILE A 8 34.11 18.64 32.52
N VAL A 9 34.55 17.63 31.79
CA VAL A 9 34.72 17.68 30.34
C VAL A 9 33.35 17.37 29.74
N CYS A 10 32.67 18.41 29.26
CA CYS A 10 31.42 18.29 28.53
C CYS A 10 31.72 17.79 27.11
N VAL A 11 31.68 16.48 26.90
CA VAL A 11 31.64 15.91 25.55
C VAL A 11 30.21 16.09 25.05
N LEU A 12 29.99 17.12 24.23
CA LEU A 12 28.78 17.27 23.43
C LEU A 12 28.78 16.15 22.37
N ALA A 13 28.21 15.00 22.72
CA ALA A 13 27.77 14.04 21.74
C ALA A 13 26.60 14.70 20.98
N LEU A 14 26.89 15.24 19.79
CA LEU A 14 25.87 15.50 18.78
C LEU A 14 25.23 14.14 18.47
N CYS A 15 24.15 13.82 19.18
CA CYS A 15 23.20 12.85 18.72
C CYS A 15 22.61 13.41 17.42
N CYS A 16 23.19 13.03 16.28
CA CYS A 16 22.48 13.03 15.01
C CYS A 16 21.34 12.01 15.13
N THR A 17 20.29 12.35 15.88
CA THR A 17 19.00 11.69 15.70
C THR A 17 18.53 12.16 14.34
N THR A 18 18.81 11.38 13.30
CA THR A 18 18.04 11.50 12.08
C THR A 18 16.58 11.32 12.50
N PRO A 19 15.69 12.30 12.22
CA PRO A 19 14.28 12.01 12.35
C PRO A 19 14.00 10.86 11.40
N LEU A 20 13.72 9.67 11.95
CA LEU A 20 13.16 8.54 11.22
C LEU A 20 11.68 8.86 10.97
N TYR A 21 11.40 9.98 10.30
CA TYR A 21 10.11 10.26 9.69
C TYR A 21 10.29 9.97 8.21
N ALA A 22 10.37 8.69 7.87
CA ALA A 22 10.05 8.22 6.53
C ALA A 22 8.55 8.40 6.34
N ASN A 23 8.14 9.62 6.02
CA ASN A 23 6.78 9.93 5.58
C ASN A 23 6.76 9.89 4.05
N ASP A 24 7.14 8.73 3.48
CA ASP A 24 6.91 8.43 2.07
C ASP A 24 5.49 7.85 1.94
N ALA A 25 4.52 8.76 1.94
CA ALA A 25 3.11 8.46 1.66
C ALA A 25 2.87 7.90 0.23
N ASN A 26 3.93 7.48 -0.48
CA ASN A 26 3.85 6.79 -1.76
C ASN A 26 5.02 5.78 -1.99
N ASP A 27 5.34 4.93 -1.00
CA ASP A 27 6.44 3.94 -1.09
C ASP A 27 6.35 2.99 -2.30
N CYS A 28 5.16 2.77 -2.83
CA CYS A 28 4.98 1.87 -3.96
C CYS A 28 5.38 2.54 -5.28
N LYS A 29 6.62 3.00 -5.38
CA LYS A 29 7.11 3.71 -6.56
C LYS A 29 6.84 2.90 -7.82
N GLU A 30 6.25 3.55 -8.82
CA GLU A 30 5.94 2.97 -10.13
C GLU A 30 7.22 2.42 -10.77
N VAL A 31 7.18 1.13 -11.12
CA VAL A 31 8.24 0.43 -11.84
C VAL A 31 7.65 -0.31 -13.02
N LYS A 32 8.49 -0.65 -14.01
CA LYS A 32 8.07 -1.46 -15.13
C LYS A 32 7.72 -2.87 -14.63
N PHE A 33 6.54 -3.36 -15.03
CA PHE A 33 6.10 -4.73 -14.80
C PHE A 33 7.17 -5.75 -15.24
N GLN A 34 7.45 -6.72 -14.37
CA GLN A 34 8.43 -7.78 -14.62
C GLN A 34 7.75 -9.12 -14.88
N ALA A 35 8.38 -9.99 -15.67
CA ALA A 35 7.84 -11.31 -16.01
C ALA A 35 7.66 -12.26 -14.79
N THR A 36 8.31 -11.95 -13.67
CA THR A 36 8.15 -12.66 -12.40
C THR A 36 6.92 -12.19 -11.62
N ASP A 37 6.40 -11.00 -11.92
CA ASP A 37 5.25 -10.44 -11.23
C ASP A 37 3.97 -11.20 -11.59
N GLN A 38 3.96 -11.95 -12.70
CA GLN A 38 2.89 -12.87 -13.11
C GLN A 38 2.45 -13.82 -11.98
N ALA A 39 3.32 -14.15 -11.02
CA ALA A 39 2.93 -14.96 -9.86
C ALA A 39 1.81 -14.32 -9.00
N TRP A 40 1.58 -13.02 -9.15
CA TRP A 40 0.53 -12.24 -8.47
C TRP A 40 -0.71 -12.00 -9.32
N THR A 41 -0.77 -12.50 -10.56
CA THR A 41 -2.02 -12.45 -11.32
C THR A 41 -3.09 -13.31 -10.67
N GLY A 42 -4.35 -12.90 -10.85
CA GLY A 42 -5.50 -13.59 -10.29
C GLY A 42 -6.63 -12.66 -9.89
N HIS A 43 -7.77 -13.27 -9.59
CA HIS A 43 -8.89 -12.61 -8.93
C HIS A 43 -8.66 -12.58 -7.43
N TYR A 44 -8.98 -11.45 -6.80
CA TYR A 44 -8.90 -11.25 -5.38
C TYR A 44 -10.20 -10.63 -4.86
N TYR A 45 -10.62 -11.07 -3.67
CA TYR A 45 -11.81 -10.59 -3.00
C TYR A 45 -11.45 -9.89 -1.70
N LEU A 46 -12.03 -8.72 -1.47
CA LEU A 46 -11.88 -8.01 -0.21
C LEU A 46 -12.56 -8.79 0.91
N GLN A 47 -11.87 -8.93 2.03
CA GLN A 47 -12.35 -9.57 3.24
C GLN A 47 -12.13 -8.66 4.45
N GLY A 48 -12.95 -8.83 5.49
CA GLY A 48 -12.76 -8.14 6.78
C GLY A 48 -13.27 -6.70 6.84
N VAL A 49 -14.10 -6.27 5.88
CA VAL A 49 -14.82 -4.98 5.92
C VAL A 49 -16.32 -5.26 5.88
N MET A 50 -17.07 -4.76 6.86
CA MET A 50 -18.52 -4.95 6.88
C MET A 50 -19.19 -4.08 5.80
N GLU A 51 -20.21 -4.64 5.14
CA GLU A 51 -21.05 -3.93 4.17
C GLU A 51 -20.31 -3.36 2.95
N VAL A 52 -19.06 -3.77 2.73
CA VAL A 52 -18.24 -3.39 1.57
C VAL A 52 -17.86 -4.64 0.81
N GLY A 53 -18.30 -4.72 -0.44
CA GLY A 53 -17.83 -5.70 -1.40
C GLY A 53 -16.79 -5.08 -2.31
N SER A 54 -15.68 -5.77 -2.57
CA SER A 54 -14.74 -5.33 -3.60
C SER A 54 -14.00 -6.50 -4.23
N GLU A 55 -13.76 -6.38 -5.54
CA GLU A 55 -13.00 -7.33 -6.33
C GLU A 55 -11.83 -6.62 -7.01
N LEU A 56 -10.69 -7.31 -7.06
CA LEU A 56 -9.51 -6.88 -7.77
C LEU A 56 -9.04 -8.01 -8.68
N LEU A 57 -8.95 -7.75 -9.97
CA LEU A 57 -8.32 -8.64 -10.94
C LEU A 57 -6.97 -8.05 -11.32
N LEU A 58 -5.88 -8.72 -10.91
CA LEU A 58 -4.54 -8.47 -11.44
C LEU A 58 -4.33 -9.34 -12.67
N GLN A 59 -4.26 -8.73 -13.83
CA GLN A 59 -4.01 -9.40 -15.11
C GLN A 59 -2.52 -9.44 -15.42
N ASP A 60 -2.17 -10.24 -16.43
CA ASP A 60 -0.85 -10.21 -17.03
C ASP A 60 -0.52 -8.81 -17.60
N HIS A 61 0.77 -8.62 -17.92
CA HIS A 61 1.29 -7.39 -18.52
C HIS A 61 0.98 -6.11 -17.72
N GLY A 62 0.79 -6.24 -16.41
CA GLY A 62 0.56 -5.11 -15.51
C GLY A 62 -0.78 -4.42 -15.74
N LYS A 63 -1.84 -5.12 -16.17
CA LYS A 63 -3.20 -4.55 -16.27
C LYS A 63 -4.08 -4.99 -15.11
N PHE A 64 -4.97 -4.11 -14.64
CA PHE A 64 -5.92 -4.49 -13.60
C PHE A 64 -7.34 -4.04 -13.93
N LYS A 65 -8.30 -4.73 -13.32
CA LYS A 65 -9.69 -4.28 -13.16
C LYS A 65 -10.05 -4.31 -11.68
N TRP A 66 -10.82 -3.34 -11.23
CA TRP A 66 -11.19 -3.20 -9.83
C TRP A 66 -12.63 -2.70 -9.74
N TYR A 67 -13.37 -3.26 -8.79
CA TYR A 67 -14.75 -2.88 -8.49
C TYR A 67 -14.96 -2.79 -6.98
N LEU A 68 -15.79 -1.86 -6.54
CA LEU A 68 -16.23 -1.72 -5.15
C LEU A 68 -17.70 -1.34 -5.10
N ALA A 69 -18.43 -1.96 -4.18
CA ALA A 69 -19.81 -1.64 -3.85
C ALA A 69 -19.92 -1.44 -2.33
N VAL A 70 -20.48 -0.29 -1.93
CA VAL A 70 -20.83 0.04 -0.54
C VAL A 70 -22.12 0.85 -0.51
N GLY A 71 -23.16 0.32 0.12
CA GLY A 71 -24.48 0.96 0.12
C GLY A 71 -24.99 1.21 -1.32
N SER A 72 -25.17 2.48 -1.69
CA SER A 72 -25.57 2.91 -3.05
C SER A 72 -24.40 3.41 -3.92
N LEU A 73 -23.16 3.28 -3.44
CA LEU A 73 -21.96 3.73 -4.13
C LEU A 73 -21.29 2.53 -4.80
N ASP A 74 -21.24 2.57 -6.13
CA ASP A 74 -20.50 1.64 -6.96
C ASP A 74 -19.34 2.36 -7.64
N GLN A 75 -18.14 1.80 -7.54
CA GLN A 75 -16.94 2.36 -8.16
C GLN A 75 -16.22 1.31 -8.98
N TYR A 76 -15.68 1.77 -10.11
CA TYR A 76 -14.97 0.92 -11.06
C TYR A 76 -13.73 1.61 -11.59
N ALA A 77 -12.63 0.86 -11.71
CA ALA A 77 -11.41 1.33 -12.33
C ALA A 77 -10.70 0.24 -13.11
N GLU A 78 -10.09 0.64 -14.22
CA GLU A 78 -9.05 -0.14 -14.90
C GLU A 78 -7.78 0.69 -14.97
N GLY A 79 -6.66 0.01 -15.09
CA GLY A 79 -5.39 0.69 -15.29
C GLY A 79 -4.19 -0.22 -15.27
N THR A 80 -3.11 0.30 -14.71
CA THR A 80 -1.84 -0.41 -14.63
C THR A 80 -1.51 -0.77 -13.19
N TRP A 81 -0.90 -1.93 -13.01
CA TRP A 81 -0.31 -2.33 -11.75
C TRP A 81 1.16 -2.74 -11.93
N TRP A 82 1.91 -2.67 -10.83
CA TRP A 82 3.30 -3.08 -10.75
C TRP A 82 3.57 -3.65 -9.37
N LYS A 83 4.62 -4.48 -9.26
CA LYS A 83 5.16 -4.90 -7.98
C LYS A 83 6.51 -4.22 -7.75
N ASN A 84 6.71 -3.68 -6.56
CA ASN A 84 7.99 -3.12 -6.13
C ASN A 84 8.27 -3.59 -4.70
N GLY A 85 9.28 -4.46 -4.53
CA GLY A 85 9.56 -5.09 -3.25
C GLY A 85 8.36 -5.90 -2.74
N ASN A 86 7.87 -5.55 -1.54
CA ASN A 86 6.70 -6.14 -0.87
C ASN A 86 5.41 -5.35 -1.13
N CYS A 87 5.37 -4.50 -2.15
CA CYS A 87 4.20 -3.70 -2.48
C CYS A 87 3.71 -3.94 -3.91
N ILE A 88 2.39 -3.93 -4.09
CA ILE A 88 1.70 -3.81 -5.37
C ILE A 88 1.06 -2.41 -5.46
N GLY A 89 1.40 -1.68 -6.51
CA GLY A 89 0.85 -0.36 -6.79
C GLY A 89 -0.21 -0.44 -7.87
N LEU A 90 -1.25 0.39 -7.75
CA LEU A 90 -2.32 0.53 -8.74
C LEU A 90 -2.37 1.98 -9.24
N LYS A 91 -2.55 2.14 -10.55
CA LYS A 91 -2.77 3.44 -11.18
C LYS A 91 -3.91 3.34 -12.16
N ALA A 92 -5.05 3.88 -11.78
CA ALA A 92 -6.23 3.95 -12.63
C ALA A 92 -5.96 4.81 -13.88
N LEU A 93 -6.59 4.46 -15.00
CA LEU A 93 -6.58 5.30 -16.20
C LEU A 93 -7.24 6.67 -15.90
N PRO A 94 -6.79 7.76 -16.53
CA PRO A 94 -7.30 9.11 -16.26
C PRO A 94 -8.84 9.24 -16.33
N LYS A 95 -9.49 8.46 -17.20
CA LYS A 95 -10.95 8.46 -17.35
C LYS A 95 -11.72 8.04 -16.08
N TYR A 96 -11.11 7.27 -15.18
CA TYR A 96 -11.72 6.84 -13.92
C TYR A 96 -11.39 7.80 -12.77
N THR A 97 -10.21 8.41 -12.78
CA THR A 97 -9.65 9.13 -11.61
C THR A 97 -10.54 10.22 -11.01
N LYS A 98 -11.34 10.92 -11.81
CA LYS A 98 -12.19 12.02 -11.32
C LYS A 98 -13.41 11.56 -10.51
N GLN A 99 -13.76 10.28 -10.61
CA GLN A 99 -14.98 9.70 -10.04
C GLN A 99 -14.67 8.71 -8.92
N LEU A 100 -13.39 8.46 -8.65
CA LEU A 100 -12.98 7.55 -7.58
C LEU A 100 -12.98 8.31 -6.25
N GLU A 101 -13.92 7.95 -5.40
CA GLU A 101 -14.03 8.43 -4.02
C GLU A 101 -13.34 7.47 -3.04
N ILE A 102 -13.31 6.18 -3.38
CA ILE A 102 -12.69 5.12 -2.59
C ILE A 102 -11.84 4.31 -3.56
N PHE A 103 -10.52 4.30 -3.36
CA PHE A 103 -9.61 3.53 -4.19
C PHE A 103 -8.40 3.06 -3.38
N PRO A 104 -7.84 1.86 -3.64
CA PRO A 104 -6.60 1.44 -2.99
C PRO A 104 -5.45 2.38 -3.36
N THR A 105 -4.81 2.99 -2.37
CA THR A 105 -3.59 3.79 -2.57
C THR A 105 -2.33 2.93 -2.50
N ARG A 106 -2.38 1.83 -1.74
CA ARG A 106 -1.27 0.89 -1.58
C ARG A 106 -1.79 -0.52 -1.27
N LEU A 107 -1.14 -1.53 -1.84
CA LEU A 107 -1.36 -2.93 -1.50
C LEU A 107 -0.04 -3.54 -0.99
N ASN A 108 0.08 -3.79 0.31
CA ASN A 108 1.25 -4.45 0.87
C ASN A 108 1.04 -5.96 0.83
N ILE A 109 2.07 -6.68 0.39
CA ILE A 109 2.12 -8.13 0.41
C ILE A 109 2.45 -8.58 1.84
N SER A 110 1.56 -9.36 2.44
CA SER A 110 1.79 -10.08 3.69
C SER A 110 1.35 -11.52 3.47
N ASP A 111 2.28 -12.46 3.60
CA ASP A 111 2.09 -13.86 3.21
C ASP A 111 1.58 -13.98 1.76
N ALA A 112 0.34 -14.43 1.57
CA ALA A 112 -0.34 -14.52 0.28
C ALA A 112 -1.48 -13.50 0.12
N HIS A 113 -1.64 -12.57 1.08
CA HIS A 113 -2.72 -11.57 1.09
C HIS A 113 -2.20 -10.19 0.70
N LEU A 114 -3.09 -9.36 0.17
CA LEU A 114 -2.79 -7.97 -0.14
C LEU A 114 -3.49 -7.08 0.88
N MET A 115 -2.71 -6.53 1.81
CA MET A 115 -3.16 -5.58 2.81
C MET A 115 -3.39 -4.22 2.14
N VAL A 116 -4.63 -3.75 2.16
CA VAL A 116 -5.01 -2.50 1.49
C VAL A 116 -4.79 -1.30 2.41
N THR A 117 -4.29 -0.22 1.81
CA THR A 117 -4.40 1.14 2.36
C THR A 117 -5.33 1.92 1.46
N TRP A 118 -6.34 2.55 2.04
CA TRP A 118 -7.35 3.34 1.32
C TRP A 118 -6.93 4.81 1.19
N MET A 119 -7.71 5.62 0.47
CA MET A 119 -7.43 7.05 0.26
C MET A 119 -7.48 7.89 1.54
N ASP A 120 -8.27 7.46 2.52
CA ASP A 120 -8.34 8.07 3.85
C ASP A 120 -7.19 7.64 4.79
N GLY A 121 -6.28 6.78 4.30
CA GLY A 121 -5.17 6.22 5.07
C GLY A 121 -5.54 5.04 5.97
N SER A 122 -6.80 4.58 5.96
CA SER A 122 -7.20 3.41 6.74
C SER A 122 -6.67 2.10 6.13
N HIS A 123 -6.52 1.09 6.99
CA HIS A 123 -5.99 -0.24 6.63
C HIS A 123 -7.02 -1.36 6.84
N GLN A 124 -8.31 -1.04 6.63
CA GLN A 124 -9.39 -2.00 6.89
C GLN A 124 -9.49 -3.02 5.77
N GLY A 125 -9.51 -4.30 6.17
CA GLY A 125 -9.63 -5.43 5.28
C GLY A 125 -8.35 -5.80 4.54
N HIS A 126 -8.45 -6.85 3.75
CA HIS A 126 -7.38 -7.35 2.90
C HIS A 126 -7.96 -8.15 1.74
N TYR A 127 -7.26 -8.12 0.61
CA TYR A 127 -7.64 -8.90 -0.55
C TYR A 127 -7.02 -10.30 -0.46
N ILE A 128 -7.87 -11.32 -0.55
CA ILE A 128 -7.49 -12.73 -0.61
C ILE A 128 -7.64 -13.23 -2.03
N ARG A 129 -6.65 -13.96 -2.54
CA ARG A 129 -6.72 -14.57 -3.87
C ARG A 129 -7.83 -15.61 -3.90
N ALA A 130 -8.66 -15.56 -4.94
CA ALA A 130 -9.63 -16.60 -5.23
C ALA A 130 -8.92 -17.95 -5.40
N THR A 131 -9.39 -18.98 -4.70
CA THR A 131 -8.96 -20.36 -4.94
C THR A 131 -9.66 -20.89 -6.20
N PRO A 132 -8.94 -21.58 -7.09
CA PRO A 132 -9.53 -22.31 -8.21
C PRO A 132 -10.58 -23.35 -7.76
#